data_AF-A0A6L7TQV1-F1
#
_entry.id   AF-A0A6L7TQV1-F1
#
_cell.length_a   1.000
_cell.length_b   1.000
_cell.length_c   1.000
_cell.angle_alpha   90.00
_cell.angle_beta   90.00
_cell.angle_gamma   90.00
#
_symmetry.space_group_name_H-M   'P 1'
#
loop_
_entity.id
_entity.type
_entity.pdbx_description
1 polymer ?
#
loop_
_entity_poly.entity_id
_entity_poly.type
_entity_poly.pdbx_seq_one_letter_code
_entity_poly.pdbx_strand_id
1 'polypeptide(L)'
;MATTELPSIGGRAWPNVGFSSQGFDCSFAVWGNSTLGLISHWWHSSRQDAGRGSTTIRAAETLPVLDFRALSDEQLATAQRIFDEFRELELLPAYLADADPNRALLDRRVICDLLGFDEGVYRAVRRLAAKWCAEPSVHGGKARPKSAVYVE
;
A
#
# COMPACT_ATOMS: atom_id res chain seq x y z
N MET A 1 6.97 -1.31 24.23
CA MET A 1 7.77 -0.23 23.63
C MET A 1 8.57 -0.87 22.51
N ALA A 2 8.21 -0.64 21.24
CA ALA A 2 8.91 -1.26 20.11
C ALA A 2 10.16 -0.42 19.80
N THR A 3 11.34 -1.02 19.95
CA THR A 3 12.61 -0.40 19.55
C THR A 3 12.95 -0.87 18.15
N THR A 4 13.20 0.07 17.23
CA THR A 4 13.74 -0.25 15.90
C THR A 4 15.27 -0.23 15.97
N GLU A 5 15.94 -1.11 15.22
CA GLU A 5 17.41 -1.18 15.18
C GLU A 5 18.06 0.13 14.71
N LEU A 6 17.34 0.88 13.87
CA LEU A 6 17.74 2.19 13.38
C LEU A 6 16.97 3.30 14.10
N PRO A 7 17.60 4.46 14.39
CA PRO A 7 16.89 5.63 14.88
C PRO A 7 15.70 5.97 13.97
N SER A 8 14.50 5.99 14.54
CA SER A 8 13.27 6.26 13.80
C SER A 8 12.44 7.31 14.53
N ILE A 9 11.78 8.16 13.75
CA ILE A 9 10.79 9.10 14.28
C ILE A 9 9.52 8.29 14.53
N GLY A 10 9.10 8.18 15.80
CA GLY A 10 7.86 7.52 16.18
C GLY A 10 6.62 8.18 15.56
N GLY A 11 5.55 7.40 15.40
CA GLY A 11 4.26 7.94 14.93
C GLY A 11 3.69 8.97 15.91
N ARG A 12 3.20 10.10 15.40
CA ARG A 12 2.58 11.18 16.20
C ARG A 12 1.17 10.82 16.70
N ALA A 13 0.43 10.03 15.94
CA ALA A 13 -0.89 9.50 16.27
C ALA A 13 -1.15 8.26 15.40
N TRP A 14 -1.80 7.24 15.96
CA TRP A 14 -2.15 5.98 15.28
C TRP A 14 -3.67 5.84 15.28
N PRO A 15 -4.39 6.60 14.43
CA PRO A 15 -5.83 6.44 14.32
C PRO A 15 -6.15 5.07 13.76
N ASN A 16 -7.17 4.42 14.31
CA ASN A 16 -7.72 3.19 13.76
C ASN A 16 -8.91 3.53 12.88
N VAL A 17 -8.99 2.88 11.72
CA VAL A 17 -10.19 2.86 10.89
C VAL A 17 -10.88 1.53 11.16
N GLY A 18 -12.12 1.57 11.63
CA GLY A 18 -12.92 0.37 11.86
C GLY A 18 -14.18 0.41 11.01
N PHE A 19 -14.49 -0.70 10.35
CA PHE A 19 -15.70 -0.85 9.58
C PHE A 19 -16.73 -1.72 10.32
N SER A 20 -17.99 -1.66 9.89
CA SER A 20 -19.06 -2.49 10.46
C SER A 20 -19.05 -3.93 9.94
N SER A 21 -18.18 -4.25 8.99
CA SER A 21 -18.08 -5.56 8.33
C SER A 21 -16.62 -5.95 8.16
N GLN A 22 -16.30 -7.19 8.53
CA GLN A 22 -14.96 -7.76 8.36
C GLN A 22 -14.49 -7.74 6.90
N GLY A 23 -15.41 -7.90 5.94
CA GLY A 23 -15.08 -7.82 4.52
C GLY A 23 -14.56 -6.43 4.11
N PHE A 24 -15.08 -5.36 4.73
CA PHE A 24 -14.59 -4.00 4.50
C PHE A 24 -13.25 -3.76 5.19
N ASP A 25 -13.06 -4.26 6.41
CA ASP A 25 -11.75 -4.19 7.09
C ASP A 25 -10.66 -4.85 6.23
N CYS A 26 -10.91 -6.06 5.72
CA CYS A 26 -9.97 -6.78 4.88
C CYS A 26 -9.74 -6.09 3.54
N SER A 27 -10.80 -5.58 2.90
CA SER A 27 -10.68 -4.81 1.65
C SER A 27 -9.86 -3.54 1.84
N PHE A 28 -10.06 -2.83 2.96
CA PHE A 28 -9.29 -1.64 3.30
C PHE A 28 -7.83 -1.97 3.58
N ALA A 29 -7.54 -3.03 4.33
CA ALA A 29 -6.17 -3.48 4.59
C ALA A 29 -5.44 -3.89 3.30
N VAL A 30 -6.10 -4.64 2.43
CA VAL A 30 -5.57 -5.05 1.11
C VAL A 30 -5.33 -3.83 0.22
N TRP A 31 -6.29 -2.91 0.11
CA TRP A 31 -6.14 -1.67 -0.65
C TRP A 31 -4.98 -0.82 -0.13
N GLY A 32 -4.95 -0.55 1.18
CA GLY A 32 -3.97 0.32 1.81
C GLY A 32 -2.52 -0.18 1.68
N ASN A 33 -2.32 -1.49 1.55
CA ASN A 33 -0.99 -2.09 1.35
C ASN A 33 -0.60 -2.29 -0.12
N SER A 34 -1.55 -2.15 -1.05
CA SER A 34 -1.29 -2.13 -2.49
C SER A 34 -0.55 -0.85 -2.91
N THR A 35 0.15 -0.89 -4.04
CA THR A 35 0.82 0.28 -4.64
C THR A 35 -0.16 1.43 -4.88
N LEU A 36 -1.37 1.16 -5.36
CA LEU A 36 -2.35 2.22 -5.61
C LEU A 36 -2.85 2.87 -4.31
N GLY A 37 -3.04 2.09 -3.25
CA GLY A 37 -3.39 2.64 -1.93
C GLY A 37 -2.26 3.49 -1.35
N LEU A 38 -1.01 3.02 -1.45
CA LEU A 38 0.17 3.78 -1.01
C LEU A 38 0.33 5.09 -1.78
N ILE A 39 0.15 5.09 -3.11
CA ILE A 39 0.20 6.29 -3.94
C ILE A 39 -0.95 7.24 -3.58
N SER A 40 -2.16 6.71 -3.36
CA SER A 40 -3.33 7.52 -2.97
C SER A 40 -3.08 8.25 -1.65
N HIS A 41 -2.58 7.52 -0.64
CA HIS A 41 -2.13 8.11 0.62
C HIS A 41 -1.01 9.14 0.41
N TRP A 42 0.01 8.79 -0.37
CA TRP A 42 1.12 9.69 -0.65
C TRP A 42 0.67 10.98 -1.32
N TRP A 43 -0.20 10.90 -2.32
CA TRP A 43 -0.72 12.03 -3.08
C TRP A 43 -1.44 13.03 -2.16
N HIS A 44 -2.26 12.52 -1.26
CA HIS A 44 -3.09 13.29 -0.34
C HIS A 44 -2.33 13.83 0.89
N SER A 45 -1.23 13.19 1.26
CA SER A 45 -0.43 13.56 2.42
C SER A 45 0.31 14.90 2.25
N SER A 46 0.49 15.62 3.36
CA SER A 46 1.49 16.69 3.43
C SER A 46 2.91 16.10 3.40
N ARG A 47 3.85 16.79 2.77
CA ARG A 47 5.24 16.33 2.54
C ARG A 47 6.26 17.29 3.16
N GLN A 48 6.05 17.66 4.42
CA GLN A 48 6.96 18.55 5.15
C GLN A 48 8.34 17.90 5.36
N ASP A 49 8.38 16.57 5.46
CA ASP A 49 9.60 15.77 5.61
C ASP A 49 9.80 14.92 4.35
N ALA A 50 11.00 14.95 3.76
CA ALA A 50 11.30 14.14 2.58
C ALA A 50 11.18 12.64 2.89
N GLY A 51 10.55 11.89 1.99
CA GLY A 51 10.30 10.45 2.15
C GLY A 51 9.25 10.09 3.20
N ARG A 52 8.45 11.07 3.66
CA ARG A 52 7.38 10.87 4.64
C ARG A 52 6.13 11.68 4.29
N GLY A 53 5.03 10.97 4.08
CA GLY A 53 3.70 11.57 4.03
C GLY A 53 3.13 11.68 5.45
N SER A 54 2.58 12.85 5.80
CA SER A 54 1.84 13.03 7.05
C SER A 54 0.40 13.46 6.73
N THR A 55 -0.55 12.69 7.28
CA THR A 55 -2.00 12.92 7.14
C THR A 55 -2.59 13.19 8.52
N THR A 56 -3.42 14.22 8.65
CA THR A 56 -4.18 14.49 9.88
C THR A 56 -5.45 13.63 9.89
N ILE A 57 -6.05 13.39 11.07
CA ILE A 57 -7.32 12.63 11.17
C ILE A 57 -8.38 13.24 10.24
N ARG A 58 -8.51 14.57 10.24
CA ARG A 58 -9.46 15.28 9.37
C ARG A 58 -9.14 15.12 7.88
N ALA A 59 -7.87 15.08 7.50
CA ALA A 59 -7.49 14.83 6.11
C ALA A 59 -7.75 13.37 5.70
N ALA A 60 -7.71 12.42 6.63
CA ALA A 60 -8.02 11.02 6.35
C ALA A 60 -9.48 10.80 5.91
N GLU A 61 -10.42 11.64 6.36
CA GLU A 61 -11.84 11.60 5.95
C GLU A 61 -12.04 11.83 4.45
N THR A 62 -11.09 12.49 3.79
CA THR A 62 -11.15 12.81 2.36
C THR A 62 -10.11 12.04 1.55
N LEU A 63 -9.51 10.99 2.12
CA LEU A 63 -8.52 10.20 1.42
C LEU A 63 -9.18 9.45 0.26
N PRO A 64 -8.65 9.54 -0.97
CA PRO A 64 -9.15 8.70 -2.05
C PRO A 64 -8.85 7.23 -1.74
N VAL A 65 -9.91 6.44 -1.63
CA VAL A 65 -9.86 5.00 -1.39
C VAL A 65 -10.80 4.30 -2.36
N LEU A 66 -10.56 3.00 -2.58
CA LEU A 66 -11.53 2.15 -3.28
C LEU A 66 -12.87 2.20 -2.54
N ASP A 67 -13.98 2.39 -3.26
CA ASP A 67 -15.31 2.36 -2.64
C ASP A 67 -15.72 0.91 -2.37
N PHE A 68 -15.41 0.41 -1.18
CA PHE A 68 -15.70 -0.97 -0.79
C PHE A 68 -17.19 -1.29 -0.75
N ARG A 69 -18.06 -0.26 -0.68
CA ARG A 69 -19.53 -0.44 -0.68
C ARG A 69 -20.05 -0.79 -2.06
N ALA A 70 -19.25 -0.57 -3.10
CA ALA A 70 -19.56 -0.92 -4.48
C ALA A 70 -19.04 -2.31 -4.89
N LEU A 71 -18.30 -3.00 -4.00
CA LEU A 71 -17.84 -4.36 -4.25
C LEU A 71 -18.98 -5.36 -4.09
N SER A 72 -19.05 -6.36 -4.97
CA SER A 72 -19.96 -7.49 -4.80
C SER A 72 -19.54 -8.40 -3.65
N ASP A 73 -20.44 -9.27 -3.19
CA ASP A 73 -20.13 -10.25 -2.14
C ASP A 73 -18.97 -11.18 -2.54
N GLU A 74 -18.88 -11.56 -3.82
CA GLU A 74 -17.78 -12.36 -4.37
C GLU A 74 -16.45 -11.60 -4.34
N GLN A 75 -16.47 -10.29 -4.61
CA GLN A 75 -15.29 -9.45 -4.51
C GLN A 75 -14.86 -9.26 -3.05
N LEU A 76 -15.79 -9.07 -2.13
CA LEU A 76 -15.50 -9.01 -0.69
C LEU A 76 -14.90 -10.32 -0.18
N ALA A 77 -15.43 -11.47 -0.61
CA ALA A 77 -14.85 -12.77 -0.30
C ALA A 77 -13.45 -12.96 -0.91
N THR A 78 -13.22 -12.39 -2.10
CA THR A 78 -11.89 -12.38 -2.73
C THR A 78 -10.90 -11.51 -1.96
N ALA A 79 -11.32 -10.32 -1.51
CA ALA A 79 -10.50 -9.46 -0.66
C ALA A 79 -10.12 -10.15 0.66
N GLN A 80 -11.06 -10.87 1.28
CA GLN A 80 -10.78 -11.67 2.48
C GLN A 80 -9.71 -12.73 2.22
N ARG A 81 -9.83 -13.50 1.13
CA ARG A 81 -8.81 -14.51 0.77
C ARG A 81 -7.43 -13.90 0.54
N ILE A 82 -7.37 -12.77 -0.17
CA ILE A 82 -6.11 -12.03 -0.36
C ILE A 82 -5.57 -11.57 0.99
N PHE A 83 -6.40 -11.04 1.87
CA PHE A 83 -5.96 -10.63 3.20
C PHE A 83 -5.35 -11.81 3.98
N ASP A 84 -6.04 -12.95 4.03
CA ASP A 84 -5.56 -14.14 4.75
C ASP A 84 -4.26 -14.72 4.16
N GLU A 85 -4.07 -14.61 2.85
CA GLU A 85 -2.84 -15.02 2.16
C GLU A 85 -1.65 -14.10 2.49
N PHE A 86 -1.88 -12.79 2.63
CA PHE A 86 -0.81 -11.79 2.75
C PHE A 86 -0.54 -11.28 4.16
N ARG A 87 -1.44 -11.49 5.12
CA ARG A 87 -1.35 -10.92 6.50
C ARG A 87 -0.08 -11.30 7.28
N GLU A 88 0.54 -12.44 6.96
CA GLU A 88 1.78 -12.89 7.60
C GLU A 88 3.03 -12.62 6.75
N LEU A 89 2.86 -12.07 5.53
CA LEU A 89 3.98 -11.77 4.64
C LEU A 89 4.58 -10.40 4.97
N GLU A 90 5.90 -10.35 4.99
CA GLU A 90 6.61 -9.08 5.12
C GLU A 90 6.54 -8.30 3.80
N LEU A 91 6.14 -7.03 3.90
CA LEU A 91 6.21 -6.08 2.79
C LEU A 91 7.36 -5.11 3.03
N LEU A 92 8.11 -4.81 1.97
CA LEU A 92 9.16 -3.81 2.03
C LEU A 92 8.57 -2.42 2.28
N PRO A 93 9.37 -1.47 2.80
CA PRO A 93 8.96 -0.08 2.92
C PRO A 93 8.40 0.49 1.60
N ALA A 94 7.47 1.44 1.71
CA ALA A 94 6.73 1.99 0.58
C ALA A 94 7.62 2.55 -0.56
N TYR A 95 8.78 3.13 -0.23
CA TYR A 95 9.73 3.65 -1.23
C TYR A 95 10.45 2.55 -2.04
N LEU A 96 10.25 1.28 -1.69
CA LEU A 96 10.74 0.08 -2.39
C LEU A 96 9.59 -0.75 -2.97
N ALA A 97 8.38 -0.20 -3.11
CA ALA A 97 7.22 -0.94 -3.62
C ALA A 97 7.42 -1.50 -5.05
N ASP A 98 8.32 -0.90 -5.83
CA ASP A 98 8.70 -1.39 -7.15
C ASP A 98 9.62 -2.62 -7.12
N ALA A 99 10.37 -2.82 -6.03
CA ALA A 99 11.28 -3.95 -5.83
C ALA A 99 10.71 -5.01 -4.87
N ASP A 100 9.53 -4.79 -4.31
CA ASP A 100 8.87 -5.69 -3.38
C ASP A 100 8.11 -6.81 -4.13
N PRO A 101 8.57 -8.08 -4.06
CA PRO A 101 7.92 -9.18 -4.77
C PRO A 101 6.56 -9.52 -4.17
N ASN A 102 6.41 -9.43 -2.85
CA ASN A 102 5.14 -9.70 -2.17
C ASN A 102 4.13 -8.61 -2.53
N ARG A 103 4.53 -7.33 -2.52
CA ARG A 103 3.63 -6.25 -2.97
C ARG A 103 3.33 -6.34 -4.47
N ALA A 104 4.26 -6.78 -5.31
CA ALA A 104 3.97 -7.03 -6.73
C ALA A 104 2.89 -8.10 -6.92
N LEU A 105 2.96 -9.21 -6.17
CA LEU A 105 1.93 -10.24 -6.18
C LEU A 105 0.61 -9.69 -5.62
N LEU A 106 0.64 -8.95 -4.50
CA LEU A 106 -0.54 -8.29 -3.93
C LEU A 106 -1.23 -7.38 -4.95
N ASP A 107 -0.46 -6.51 -5.62
CA ASP A 107 -0.95 -5.63 -6.68
C ASP A 107 -1.63 -6.43 -7.79
N ARG A 108 -1.03 -7.54 -8.22
CA ARG A 108 -1.63 -8.41 -9.23
C ARG A 108 -2.96 -8.98 -8.76
N ARG A 109 -3.03 -9.48 -7.53
CA ARG A 109 -4.26 -10.05 -6.95
C ARG A 109 -5.35 -8.99 -6.81
N VAL A 110 -5.00 -7.77 -6.41
CA VAL A 110 -5.94 -6.65 -6.33
C VAL A 110 -6.46 -6.26 -7.70
N ILE A 111 -5.58 -6.07 -8.68
CA ILE A 111 -5.97 -5.58 -10.01
C ILE A 111 -6.73 -6.65 -10.80
N CYS A 112 -6.19 -7.86 -10.85
CA CYS A 112 -6.74 -8.93 -11.70
C CYS A 112 -7.87 -9.69 -11.02
N ASP A 113 -7.66 -10.14 -9.77
CA ASP A 113 -8.59 -11.07 -9.14
C ASP A 113 -9.72 -10.33 -8.42
N LEU A 114 -9.42 -9.24 -7.70
CA LEU A 114 -10.43 -8.46 -6.97
C LEU A 114 -11.19 -7.50 -7.88
N LEU A 115 -10.48 -6.70 -8.69
CA LEU A 115 -11.09 -5.67 -9.54
C LEU A 115 -11.44 -6.15 -10.96
N GLY A 116 -10.99 -7.35 -11.36
CA GLY A 116 -11.35 -7.95 -12.65
C GLY A 116 -10.70 -7.29 -13.87
N PHE A 117 -9.63 -6.51 -13.69
CA PHE A 117 -8.89 -5.94 -14.81
C PHE A 117 -7.91 -6.95 -15.43
N ASP A 118 -7.49 -6.69 -16.66
CA ASP A 118 -6.51 -7.53 -17.33
C ASP A 118 -5.06 -7.27 -16.88
N GLU A 119 -4.16 -8.20 -17.24
CA GLU A 119 -2.74 -8.16 -16.90
C GLU A 119 -2.03 -6.90 -17.43
N GLY A 120 -2.55 -6.26 -18.49
CA GLY A 120 -2.05 -4.99 -19.01
C GLY A 120 -2.21 -3.85 -18.03
N VAL A 121 -3.33 -3.78 -17.30
CA VAL A 121 -3.54 -2.79 -16.22
C VAL A 121 -2.57 -3.05 -15.07
N TYR A 122 -2.38 -4.31 -14.67
CA TYR A 122 -1.39 -4.67 -13.65
C TYR A 122 0.03 -4.23 -14.06
N ARG A 123 0.45 -4.50 -15.30
CA ARG A 123 1.76 -4.06 -15.82
C ARG A 123 1.89 -2.53 -15.81
N ALA A 124 0.81 -1.80 -16.08
CA ALA A 124 0.79 -0.34 -15.97
C ALA A 124 0.98 0.12 -14.52
N VAL A 125 0.34 -0.55 -13.54
CA VAL A 125 0.54 -0.29 -12.11
C VAL A 125 1.99 -0.57 -11.68
N ARG A 126 2.61 -1.66 -12.16
CA ARG A 126 4.03 -1.93 -11.88
C ARG A 126 4.96 -0.85 -12.44
N ARG A 127 4.67 -0.34 -13.64
CA ARG A 127 5.40 0.80 -14.20
C ARG A 127 5.19 2.07 -13.38
N LEU A 128 3.98 2.30 -12.89
CA LEU A 128 3.68 3.41 -12.00
C LEU A 128 4.45 3.30 -10.67
N ALA A 129 4.52 2.10 -10.08
CA ALA A 129 5.31 1.83 -8.88
C ALA A 129 6.78 2.25 -9.09
N ALA A 130 7.40 1.79 -10.19
CA ALA A 130 8.79 2.11 -10.51
C ALA A 130 9.02 3.62 -10.64
N LYS A 131 8.11 4.33 -11.31
CA LYS A 131 8.19 5.80 -11.44
C LYS A 131 8.03 6.49 -10.09
N TRP A 132 7.02 6.10 -9.33
CA TRP A 132 6.74 6.70 -8.02
C TRP A 132 7.89 6.47 -7.02
N CYS A 133 8.44 5.26 -6.95
CA CYS A 133 9.58 4.95 -6.09
C CYS A 133 10.91 5.60 -6.54
N ALA A 134 10.98 6.11 -7.77
CA ALA A 134 12.12 6.87 -8.28
C ALA A 134 12.03 8.38 -7.92
N GLU A 135 10.88 8.86 -7.45
CA GLU A 135 10.70 10.27 -7.08
C GLU A 135 11.54 10.63 -5.83
N PRO A 136 12.38 11.69 -5.89
CA PRO A 136 13.16 12.15 -4.74
C PRO A 136 12.33 12.42 -3.49
N SER A 137 11.11 12.92 -3.68
CA SER A 137 10.18 13.17 -2.60
C SER A 137 9.74 11.90 -1.87
N VAL A 138 9.69 10.75 -2.56
CA VAL A 138 9.20 9.46 -2.03
C VAL A 138 10.30 8.68 -1.32
N HIS A 139 11.50 8.57 -1.93
CA HIS A 139 12.60 7.87 -1.28
C HIS A 139 13.37 8.76 -0.27
N GLY A 140 13.18 10.09 -0.32
CA GLY A 140 13.74 11.02 0.66
C GLY A 140 15.27 10.99 0.74
N GLY A 141 15.94 10.75 -0.39
CA GLY A 141 17.40 10.59 -0.46
C GLY A 141 17.95 9.27 0.10
N LYS A 142 17.09 8.34 0.54
CA LYS A 142 17.53 7.00 0.99
C LYS A 142 18.14 6.23 -0.18
N ALA A 143 19.29 5.62 0.07
CA ALA A 143 19.88 4.68 -0.88
C ALA A 143 19.02 3.42 -0.97
N ARG A 144 18.89 2.87 -2.18
CA ARG A 144 18.27 1.55 -2.36
C ARG A 144 19.23 0.48 -1.82
N PRO A 145 18.74 -0.51 -1.06
CA PRO A 145 19.56 -1.62 -0.61
C PRO A 145 20.16 -2.35 -1.82
N LYS A 146 21.47 -2.67 -1.76
CA LYS A 146 22.16 -3.43 -2.83
C LYS A 146 21.63 -4.88 -2.97
N SER A 147 20.85 -5.35 -2.00
CA SER A 147 20.31 -6.71 -1.91
C SER A 147 18.89 -6.89 -2.43
N ALA A 148 18.24 -5.86 -3.00
CA ALA A 148 16.89 -6.00 -3.58
C ALA A 148 16.89 -6.67 -4.98
N VAL A 149 17.82 -7.60 -5.22
CA VAL A 149 17.76 -8.56 -6.32
C VAL A 149 17.27 -9.86 -5.71
N TYR A 150 15.94 -10.00 -5.59
CA TYR A 150 15.33 -11.28 -5.24
C TYR A 150 14.68 -11.87 -6.50
N VAL A 151 15.48 -12.76 -7.12
CA VAL A 151 15.19 -13.89 -8.02
C VAL A 151 14.32 -13.63 -9.27
N GLU A 152 14.89 -13.99 -10.42
CA GLU A 152 14.27 -14.08 -11.76
C GLU A 152 13.03 -14.99 -11.82
#